data_AF-A0A090I4J2-F1
#
_entry.id   AF-A0A090I4J2-F1
#
_cell.length_a   1.000
_cell.length_b   1.000
_cell.length_c   1.000
_cell.angle_alpha   90.00
_cell.angle_beta   90.00
_cell.angle_gamma   90.00
#
_symmetry.space_group_name_H-M   'P 1'
#
loop_
_entity.id
_entity.type
_entity.pdbx_description
1 polymer ?
#
loop_
_entity_poly.entity_id
_entity_poly.type
_entity_poly.pdbx_seq_one_letter_code
_entity_poly.pdbx_strand_id
1 'polypeptide(L)'
;MKCPHCNTENPEEARFCMECGYVLEEKGEICSSCGNLNPPHAKFCLECGARMKSGGDPDVEYSEAPSEEPTEEEHTAPKTPDETPIKTPKVEYIPPKGSETWRELCPACNMSSLTPKTYKGILSSKNILECDYCGAVFEEHSKKFKFKAIYDITSDFWKKYGRKTLSEEEWTRIAHGGISNEEQCLLEEKTSQDDLVNFVNALNQGTLNLTPVSNPPVILKKNEEACVVFSGITLMEPRAVRQTRGGYAGPTIRVAKGVSFRMGSVAARSESHEELRNIDQGTLVLTNKRLIFIGSKRTTNIDLGKIISITAYKDGIASQRENKQKTEYFTGIDHHTLNFTINGRSHTVPFTGLIMKAAIEGKIRQI
;
A
#
# COMPACT_ATOMS: atom_id res chain seq x y z
N MET A 1 5.97 18.17 -18.64
CA MET A 1 5.15 19.26 -18.04
C MET A 1 5.83 19.91 -16.84
N LYS A 2 5.60 21.20 -16.56
CA LYS A 2 6.14 21.87 -15.36
C LYS A 2 5.18 21.73 -14.18
N CYS A 3 5.71 21.40 -13.00
CA CYS A 3 4.94 21.31 -11.77
C CYS A 3 4.41 22.71 -11.38
N PRO A 4 3.10 22.90 -11.17
CA PRO A 4 2.55 24.21 -10.81
C PRO A 4 2.92 24.64 -9.37
N HIS A 5 3.41 23.71 -8.55
CA HIS A 5 3.78 23.97 -7.16
C HIS A 5 5.25 24.40 -7.00
N CYS A 6 6.20 23.69 -7.62
CA CYS A 6 7.63 23.95 -7.47
C CYS A 6 8.36 24.31 -8.78
N ASN A 7 7.64 24.34 -9.89
CA ASN A 7 8.14 24.66 -11.24
C ASN A 7 9.15 23.66 -11.83
N THR A 8 9.42 22.54 -11.15
CA THR A 8 10.27 21.45 -11.69
C THR A 8 9.69 20.89 -12.98
N GLU A 9 10.55 20.64 -13.96
CA GLU A 9 10.20 19.98 -15.22
C GLU A 9 10.09 18.46 -15.02
N ASN A 10 8.95 17.90 -15.39
CA ASN A 10 8.61 16.48 -15.23
C ASN A 10 8.28 15.85 -16.59
N PRO A 11 8.49 14.53 -16.78
CA PRO A 11 7.96 13.77 -17.91
C PRO A 11 6.46 14.00 -18.10
N GLU A 12 5.94 13.86 -19.32
CA GLU A 12 4.52 14.09 -19.59
C GLU A 12 3.62 13.03 -18.95
N GLU A 13 4.13 11.82 -18.71
CA GLU A 13 3.42 10.72 -18.06
C GLU A 13 3.60 10.71 -16.54
N ALA A 14 4.31 11.70 -15.97
CA ALA A 14 4.56 11.77 -14.54
C ALA A 14 3.25 12.04 -13.78
N ARG A 15 2.81 11.09 -12.96
CA ARG A 15 1.62 11.24 -12.10
C ARG A 15 1.84 12.17 -10.91
N PHE A 16 3.10 12.31 -10.48
CA PHE A 16 3.54 13.15 -9.37
C PHE A 16 4.82 13.88 -9.76
N CYS A 17 5.04 15.06 -9.19
CA CYS A 17 6.28 15.82 -9.35
C CYS A 17 7.43 15.04 -8.70
N MET A 18 8.48 14.76 -9.47
CA MET A 18 9.65 14.02 -9.01
C MET A 18 10.44 14.72 -7.91
N GLU A 19 10.26 16.04 -7.75
CA GLU A 19 11.00 16.84 -6.77
C GLU A 19 10.20 17.10 -5.50
N CYS A 20 8.91 17.46 -5.63
CA CYS A 20 8.11 17.91 -4.49
C CYS A 20 6.88 17.04 -4.19
N GLY A 21 6.65 15.97 -4.97
CA GLY A 21 5.54 15.04 -4.77
C GLY A 21 4.14 15.57 -5.12
N TYR A 22 4.04 16.79 -5.66
CA TYR A 22 2.75 17.38 -6.08
C TYR A 22 2.12 16.56 -7.21
N VAL A 23 0.84 16.18 -7.09
CA VAL A 23 0.13 15.39 -8.10
C VAL A 23 0.02 16.18 -9.41
N LEU A 24 0.46 15.58 -10.51
CA LEU A 24 0.49 16.18 -11.84
C LEU A 24 -0.59 15.62 -12.77
N GLU A 25 -1.29 14.54 -12.37
CA GLU A 25 -2.34 13.93 -13.19
C GLU A 25 -3.45 14.92 -13.58
N GLU A 26 -4.01 14.71 -14.78
CA GLU A 26 -5.15 15.45 -15.28
C GLU A 26 -6.30 15.46 -14.28
N LYS A 27 -6.96 16.63 -14.19
CA LYS A 27 -8.07 16.86 -13.28
C LYS A 27 -9.14 15.79 -13.53
N GLY A 28 -9.42 15.02 -12.48
CA GLY A 28 -10.48 14.02 -12.50
C GLY A 28 -11.84 14.58 -12.93
N GLU A 29 -12.74 13.70 -13.32
CA GLU A 29 -14.07 14.07 -13.77
C GLU A 29 -15.09 14.02 -12.63
N ILE A 30 -15.81 15.12 -12.46
CA ILE A 30 -16.92 15.19 -11.52
C ILE A 30 -18.11 14.41 -12.09
N CYS A 31 -18.58 13.40 -11.36
CA CYS A 31 -19.75 12.64 -11.72
C CYS A 31 -20.98 13.56 -11.78
N SER A 32 -21.66 13.59 -12.92
CA SER A 32 -22.88 14.39 -13.09
C SER A 32 -24.07 13.91 -12.25
N SER A 33 -24.01 12.68 -11.70
CA SER A 33 -25.09 12.09 -10.92
C SER A 33 -24.95 12.33 -9.41
N CYS A 34 -23.74 12.21 -8.86
CA CYS A 34 -23.51 12.34 -7.41
C CYS A 34 -22.52 13.43 -7.01
N GLY A 35 -21.80 14.04 -7.97
CA GLY A 35 -20.80 15.06 -7.71
C GLY A 35 -19.44 14.54 -7.23
N ASN A 36 -19.22 13.22 -7.15
CA ASN A 36 -17.93 12.66 -6.77
C ASN A 36 -16.87 12.94 -7.85
N LEU A 37 -15.65 13.31 -7.44
CA LEU A 37 -14.51 13.44 -8.34
C LEU A 37 -13.92 12.05 -8.61
N ASN A 38 -13.94 11.61 -9.87
CA ASN A 38 -13.43 10.30 -10.26
C ASN A 38 -12.10 10.45 -11.01
N PRO A 39 -11.23 9.43 -11.00
CA PRO A 39 -10.01 9.44 -11.80
C PRO A 39 -10.28 9.73 -13.28
N PRO A 40 -9.33 10.35 -14.01
CA PRO A 40 -9.45 10.53 -15.45
C PRO A 40 -9.71 9.17 -16.15
N HIS A 41 -10.58 9.19 -17.17
CA HIS A 41 -11.01 8.01 -17.95
C HIS A 41 -11.79 6.92 -17.18
N ALA A 42 -12.27 7.19 -15.96
CA ALA A 42 -13.16 6.26 -15.27
C ALA A 42 -14.40 5.97 -16.12
N LYS A 43 -14.71 4.71 -16.44
CA LYS A 43 -15.93 4.35 -17.21
C LYS A 43 -17.21 4.43 -16.37
N PHE A 44 -17.08 4.25 -15.06
CA PHE A 44 -18.16 4.32 -14.08
C PHE A 44 -17.71 5.10 -12.86
N CYS A 45 -18.64 5.79 -12.20
CA CYS A 45 -18.38 6.51 -10.96
C CYS A 45 -18.12 5.52 -9.82
N LEU A 46 -17.02 5.72 -9.09
CA LEU A 46 -16.60 4.84 -8.00
C LEU A 46 -17.52 4.88 -6.78
N GLU A 47 -18.33 5.94 -6.65
CA GLU A 47 -19.26 6.13 -5.52
C GLU A 47 -20.69 5.66 -5.83
N CYS A 48 -21.22 5.97 -7.02
CA CYS A 48 -22.64 5.71 -7.33
C CYS A 48 -22.87 4.72 -8.49
N GLY A 49 -21.81 4.25 -9.15
CA GLY A 49 -21.90 3.32 -10.28
C GLY A 49 -22.42 3.94 -11.59
N ALA A 50 -22.75 5.23 -11.61
CA ALA A 50 -23.22 5.90 -12.82
C ALA A 50 -22.13 5.94 -13.91
N ARG A 51 -22.49 5.66 -15.17
CA ARG A 51 -21.58 5.69 -16.31
C ARG A 51 -21.08 7.12 -16.57
N MET A 52 -19.77 7.27 -16.74
CA MET A 52 -19.11 8.55 -17.01
C MET A 52 -19.11 8.85 -18.52
N LYS A 53 -18.98 10.12 -18.92
CA LYS A 53 -19.18 10.56 -20.31
C LYS A 53 -17.94 10.42 -21.22
N SER A 54 -16.78 10.00 -20.72
CA SER A 54 -15.51 10.02 -21.47
C SER A 54 -14.78 8.67 -21.54
N GLY A 55 -15.51 7.56 -21.54
CA GLY A 55 -14.96 6.27 -21.97
C GLY A 55 -15.01 6.14 -23.49
N GLY A 56 -14.07 6.75 -24.22
CA GLY A 56 -13.89 6.47 -25.65
C GLY A 56 -13.49 5.01 -25.85
N ASP A 57 -14.20 4.28 -26.70
CA ASP A 57 -13.79 2.96 -27.17
C ASP A 57 -12.65 3.12 -28.18
N PRO A 58 -11.52 2.43 -28.02
CA PRO A 58 -10.81 1.88 -29.15
C PRO A 58 -11.43 0.51 -29.46
N ASP A 59 -12.04 0.39 -30.64
CA ASP A 59 -12.38 -0.89 -31.24
C ASP A 59 -11.14 -1.80 -31.23
N VAL A 60 -11.17 -2.84 -30.39
CA VAL A 60 -10.26 -3.98 -30.49
C VAL A 60 -11.14 -5.22 -30.49
N GLU A 61 -11.40 -5.74 -31.70
CA GLU A 61 -11.91 -7.09 -31.92
C GLU A 61 -10.92 -8.09 -31.30
N TYR A 62 -11.33 -8.75 -30.22
CA TYR A 62 -10.69 -9.97 -29.76
C TYR A 62 -11.52 -11.16 -30.22
N SER A 63 -10.96 -11.90 -31.18
CA SER A 63 -11.40 -13.23 -31.59
C SER A 63 -11.35 -14.19 -30.40
N GLU A 64 -12.46 -14.92 -30.22
CA GLU A 64 -12.61 -15.98 -29.21
C GLU A 64 -11.53 -17.06 -29.36
N ALA A 65 -10.85 -17.39 -28.26
CA ALA A 65 -10.04 -18.59 -28.12
C ALA A 65 -10.70 -19.53 -27.09
N PRO A 66 -10.56 -20.86 -27.23
CA PRO A 66 -11.40 -21.82 -26.53
C PRO A 66 -11.01 -21.96 -25.05
N SER A 67 -12.02 -22.10 -24.21
CA SER A 67 -11.90 -22.46 -22.80
C SER A 67 -11.53 -23.94 -22.64
N GLU A 68 -10.33 -24.22 -22.15
CA GLU A 68 -10.00 -25.50 -21.52
C GLU A 68 -10.14 -25.36 -20.00
N GLU A 69 -10.98 -26.20 -19.40
CA GLU A 69 -11.16 -26.33 -17.96
C GLU A 69 -9.95 -27.05 -17.33
N PRO A 70 -9.35 -26.55 -16.24
CA PRO A 70 -8.40 -27.33 -15.46
C PRO A 70 -9.15 -28.17 -14.42
N THR A 71 -8.89 -29.48 -14.46
CA THR A 71 -9.24 -30.48 -13.47
C THR A 71 -8.62 -30.19 -12.11
N GLU A 72 -9.44 -30.25 -11.06
CA GLU A 72 -9.03 -30.14 -9.66
C GLU A 72 -8.28 -31.41 -9.22
N GLU A 73 -6.99 -31.29 -8.88
CA GLU A 73 -6.28 -32.29 -8.07
C GLU A 73 -5.90 -31.70 -6.70
N GLU A 74 -6.36 -32.41 -5.68
CA GLU A 74 -6.34 -32.07 -4.27
C GLU A 74 -4.93 -32.24 -3.68
N HIS A 75 -4.30 -31.13 -3.25
CA HIS A 75 -3.07 -31.17 -2.44
C HIS A 75 -3.35 -30.68 -1.03
N THR A 76 -3.34 -31.62 -0.08
CA THR A 76 -3.48 -31.37 1.35
C THR A 76 -2.21 -30.74 1.94
N ALA A 77 -2.29 -29.49 2.37
CA ALA A 77 -1.25 -28.82 3.15
C ALA A 77 -1.37 -29.13 4.67
N PRO A 78 -0.27 -29.18 5.44
CA PRO A 78 -0.30 -29.47 6.87
C PRO A 78 -0.81 -28.27 7.67
N LYS A 79 -1.67 -28.54 8.65
CA LYS A 79 -2.23 -27.55 9.60
C LYS A 79 -1.16 -27.12 10.61
N THR A 80 -0.81 -25.84 10.63
CA THR A 80 -0.14 -25.17 11.75
C THR A 80 -1.15 -24.78 12.84
N PRO A 81 -0.72 -24.65 14.11
CA PRO A 81 -1.63 -24.46 15.23
C PRO A 81 -2.24 -23.05 15.25
N ASP A 82 -3.50 -23.04 15.63
CA ASP A 82 -4.40 -21.90 15.79
C ASP A 82 -3.90 -20.97 16.91
N GLU A 83 -3.20 -19.89 16.54
CA GLU A 83 -3.04 -18.73 17.43
C GLU A 83 -4.16 -17.74 17.15
N THR A 84 -5.19 -17.81 17.99
CA THR A 84 -6.31 -16.87 17.98
C THR A 84 -5.80 -15.43 18.11
N PRO A 85 -6.24 -14.50 17.24
CA PRO A 85 -5.84 -13.10 17.34
C PRO A 85 -6.35 -12.51 18.65
N ILE A 86 -5.43 -12.02 19.48
CA ILE A 86 -5.77 -11.22 20.66
C ILE A 86 -6.40 -9.91 20.16
N LYS A 87 -7.73 -9.83 20.23
CA LYS A 87 -8.49 -8.61 19.95
C LYS A 87 -8.17 -7.57 21.02
N THR A 88 -7.50 -6.49 20.62
CA THR A 88 -7.35 -5.27 21.41
C THR A 88 -8.76 -4.75 21.75
N PRO A 89 -9.05 -4.36 23.00
CA PRO A 89 -10.36 -3.84 23.35
C PRO A 89 -10.56 -2.51 22.63
N LYS A 90 -11.38 -2.52 21.58
CA LYS A 90 -12.00 -1.32 21.03
C LYS A 90 -12.66 -0.64 22.22
N VAL A 91 -12.31 0.60 22.52
CA VAL A 91 -13.03 1.39 23.53
C VAL A 91 -14.43 1.58 22.96
N GLU A 92 -15.30 0.66 23.33
CA GLU A 92 -16.67 0.61 22.87
C GLU A 92 -17.33 1.85 23.47
N TYR A 93 -17.80 2.75 22.60
CA TYR A 93 -18.67 3.82 23.05
C TYR A 93 -19.88 3.16 23.70
N ILE A 94 -19.98 3.25 25.02
CA ILE A 94 -21.13 2.79 25.76
C ILE A 94 -22.18 3.89 25.58
N PRO A 95 -23.23 3.67 24.75
CA PRO A 95 -24.29 4.67 24.64
C PRO A 95 -24.87 4.92 26.04
N PRO A 96 -25.28 6.16 26.34
CA PRO A 96 -25.91 6.47 27.61
C PRO A 96 -27.05 5.47 27.87
N LYS A 97 -27.10 4.92 29.08
CA LYS A 97 -28.15 3.97 29.50
C LYS A 97 -29.43 4.76 29.81
N GLY A 98 -30.06 5.31 28.77
CA GLY A 98 -31.26 6.14 28.82
C GLY A 98 -31.80 6.46 27.42
N SER A 99 -32.94 7.15 27.35
CA SER A 99 -33.55 7.64 26.09
C SER A 99 -32.87 8.89 25.53
N GLU A 100 -31.60 9.12 25.84
CA GLU A 100 -30.82 10.29 25.39
C GLU A 100 -30.47 10.12 23.91
N THR A 101 -31.48 10.29 23.06
CA THR A 101 -31.31 10.24 21.61
C THR A 101 -30.82 11.60 21.12
N TRP A 102 -30.09 11.63 20.01
CA TRP A 102 -29.72 12.88 19.32
C TRP A 102 -30.90 13.79 18.94
N ARG A 103 -32.14 13.29 19.03
CA ARG A 103 -33.34 14.11 18.85
C ARG A 103 -33.57 15.08 20.01
N GLU A 104 -33.05 14.77 21.19
CA GLU A 104 -33.15 15.63 22.38
C GLU A 104 -31.99 16.63 22.48
N LEU A 105 -30.92 16.42 21.70
CA LEU A 105 -29.72 17.27 21.69
C LEU A 105 -29.18 17.42 20.27
N CYS A 106 -29.34 18.60 19.68
CA CYS A 106 -28.91 18.88 18.31
C CYS A 106 -27.39 18.67 18.13
N PRO A 107 -26.95 17.76 17.24
CA PRO A 107 -25.54 17.44 17.04
C PRO A 107 -24.66 18.63 16.62
N ALA A 108 -25.25 19.65 16.00
CA ALA A 108 -24.53 20.79 15.46
C ALA A 108 -24.23 21.90 16.48
N CYS A 109 -25.09 22.06 17.50
CA CYS A 109 -24.97 23.17 18.46
C CYS A 109 -24.99 22.73 19.93
N ASN A 110 -25.36 21.48 20.20
CA ASN A 110 -25.47 20.90 21.54
C ASN A 110 -26.33 21.74 22.51
N MET A 111 -27.34 22.46 22.00
CA MET A 111 -28.09 23.46 22.79
C MET A 111 -29.58 23.16 22.95
N SER A 112 -30.19 22.49 21.96
CA SER A 112 -31.64 22.30 21.91
C SER A 112 -32.02 20.97 21.27
N SER A 113 -33.20 20.47 21.60
CA SER A 113 -33.85 19.34 20.93
C SER A 113 -34.19 19.68 19.48
N LEU A 114 -34.41 18.65 18.67
CA LEU A 114 -34.83 18.75 17.28
C LEU A 114 -36.34 18.63 17.15
N THR A 115 -36.93 19.54 16.40
CA THR A 115 -38.37 19.59 16.13
C THR A 115 -38.68 18.77 14.87
N PRO A 116 -39.50 17.71 14.94
CA PRO A 116 -39.92 16.96 13.77
C PRO A 116 -40.88 17.79 12.91
N LYS A 117 -40.62 17.85 11.60
CA LYS A 117 -41.46 18.53 10.61
C LYS A 117 -41.65 17.63 9.39
N THR A 118 -42.81 17.71 8.75
CA THR A 118 -43.09 17.00 7.50
C THR A 118 -43.30 18.00 6.38
N TYR A 119 -42.45 17.94 5.35
CA TYR A 119 -42.57 18.76 4.15
C TYR A 119 -43.30 17.99 3.05
N LYS A 120 -44.44 18.50 2.60
CA LYS A 120 -45.21 17.93 1.48
C LYS A 120 -44.73 18.55 0.17
N GLY A 121 -43.98 17.80 -0.63
CA GLY A 121 -43.66 18.14 -2.01
C GLY A 121 -44.76 17.71 -2.99
N ILE A 122 -44.57 18.00 -4.28
CA ILE A 122 -45.54 17.72 -5.35
C ILE A 122 -45.76 16.20 -5.55
N LEU A 123 -44.73 15.38 -5.30
CA LEU A 123 -44.76 13.92 -5.53
C LEU A 123 -44.48 13.08 -4.27
N SER A 124 -43.92 13.66 -3.20
CA SER A 124 -43.59 12.94 -1.98
C SER A 124 -43.56 13.83 -0.74
N SER A 125 -43.86 13.24 0.41
CA SER A 125 -43.65 13.85 1.73
C SER A 125 -42.28 13.44 2.28
N LYS A 126 -41.56 14.40 2.86
CA LYS A 126 -40.27 14.19 3.51
C LYS A 126 -40.37 14.52 4.98
N ASN A 127 -39.90 13.62 5.83
CA ASN A 127 -39.75 13.87 7.26
C ASN A 127 -38.38 14.47 7.51
N ILE A 128 -38.35 15.56 8.25
CA ILE A 128 -37.13 16.24 8.67
C ILE A 128 -37.14 16.47 10.18
N LEU A 129 -35.96 16.55 10.76
CA LEU A 129 -35.71 17.03 12.10
C LEU A 129 -34.97 18.36 11.99
N GLU A 130 -35.49 19.41 12.62
CA GLU A 130 -34.93 20.76 12.53
C GLU A 130 -34.60 21.33 13.91
N CYS A 131 -33.41 21.93 14.04
CA CYS A 131 -33.00 22.65 15.23
C CYS A 131 -33.45 24.11 15.13
N ASP A 132 -34.30 24.56 16.05
CA ASP A 132 -34.80 25.93 16.04
C ASP A 132 -33.74 26.97 16.46
N TYR A 133 -32.62 26.54 17.07
CA TYR A 133 -31.51 27.42 17.47
C TYR A 133 -30.51 27.69 16.33
N CYS A 134 -29.90 26.64 15.75
CA CYS A 134 -28.86 26.79 14.73
C CYS A 134 -29.35 26.54 13.30
N GLY A 135 -30.63 26.20 13.11
CA GLY A 135 -31.21 25.91 11.80
C GLY A 135 -30.73 24.60 11.18
N ALA A 136 -30.14 23.70 11.97
CA ALA A 136 -29.67 22.41 11.49
C ALA A 136 -30.86 21.55 11.02
N VAL A 137 -30.83 21.08 9.77
CA VAL A 137 -31.89 20.25 9.18
C VAL A 137 -31.35 18.86 8.84
N PHE A 138 -32.03 17.83 9.33
CA PHE A 138 -31.72 16.43 9.09
C PHE A 138 -32.90 15.74 8.39
N GLU A 139 -32.71 15.29 7.15
CA GLU A 139 -33.73 14.58 6.37
C GLU A 139 -33.64 13.08 6.60
N GLU A 140 -34.77 12.45 6.90
CA GLU A 140 -34.86 11.00 7.11
C GLU A 140 -34.75 10.24 5.78
N HIS A 141 -33.81 9.29 5.73
CA HIS A 141 -33.59 8.38 4.61
C HIS A 141 -33.53 6.94 5.13
N SER A 142 -34.67 6.24 5.11
CA SER A 142 -34.83 4.87 5.63
C SER A 142 -34.50 4.76 7.12
N LYS A 143 -33.26 4.38 7.49
CA LYS A 143 -32.78 4.26 8.89
C LYS A 143 -31.61 5.20 9.21
N LYS A 144 -31.35 6.17 8.32
CA LYS A 144 -30.26 7.14 8.43
C LYS A 144 -30.81 8.55 8.25
N PHE A 145 -30.02 9.53 8.64
CA PHE A 145 -30.40 10.94 8.54
C PHE A 145 -29.33 11.72 7.79
N LYS A 146 -29.76 12.45 6.75
CA LYS A 146 -28.89 13.30 5.95
C LYS A 146 -28.90 14.71 6.50
N PHE A 147 -27.72 15.23 6.86
CA PHE A 147 -27.60 16.61 7.31
C PHE A 147 -27.59 17.57 6.11
N LYS A 148 -28.63 18.40 5.95
CA LYS A 148 -28.91 19.13 4.70
C LYS A 148 -28.73 20.63 4.75
N ALA A 149 -28.88 21.24 5.91
CA ALA A 149 -28.74 22.68 6.07
C ALA A 149 -28.37 23.02 7.50
N ILE A 150 -27.79 24.20 7.68
CA ILE A 150 -27.57 24.90 8.95
C ILE A 150 -27.51 26.40 8.61
N TYR A 151 -27.76 27.29 9.57
CA TYR A 151 -27.64 28.73 9.32
C TYR A 151 -26.21 29.15 9.00
N ASP A 152 -25.21 28.63 9.73
CA ASP A 152 -23.79 28.91 9.47
C ASP A 152 -23.11 27.76 8.71
N ILE A 153 -23.14 27.86 7.38
CA ILE A 153 -22.45 26.91 6.49
C ILE A 153 -20.93 27.07 6.49
N THR A 154 -20.37 28.07 7.17
CA THR A 154 -18.92 28.24 7.31
C THR A 154 -18.38 27.55 8.56
N SER A 155 -19.27 27.08 9.44
CA SER A 155 -18.92 26.32 10.64
C SER A 155 -18.14 25.05 10.31
N ASP A 156 -17.24 24.68 11.20
CA ASP A 156 -16.47 23.43 11.05
C ASP A 156 -17.37 22.20 11.08
N PHE A 157 -18.50 22.27 11.81
CA PHE A 157 -19.51 21.22 11.81
C PHE A 157 -20.11 21.00 10.42
N TRP A 158 -20.48 22.06 9.70
CA TRP A 158 -20.98 21.95 8.33
C TRP A 158 -19.92 21.47 7.34
N LYS A 159 -18.68 21.98 7.43
CA LYS A 159 -17.59 21.49 6.57
C LYS A 159 -17.36 19.99 6.75
N LYS A 160 -17.53 19.50 7.98
CA LYS A 160 -17.24 18.14 8.38
C LYS A 160 -18.37 17.15 8.07
N TYR A 161 -19.61 17.53 8.39
CA TYR A 161 -20.77 16.63 8.31
C TYR A 161 -21.82 17.05 7.28
N GLY A 162 -21.68 18.25 6.70
CA GLY A 162 -22.62 18.77 5.71
C GLY A 162 -22.83 17.78 4.57
N ARG A 163 -24.10 17.49 4.27
CA ARG A 163 -24.55 16.54 3.25
C ARG A 163 -24.26 15.06 3.55
N LYS A 164 -23.58 14.73 4.66
CA LYS A 164 -23.38 13.33 5.08
C LYS A 164 -24.68 12.71 5.53
N THR A 165 -24.78 11.39 5.32
CA THR A 165 -25.94 10.57 5.72
C THR A 165 -25.46 9.51 6.72
N LEU A 166 -25.73 9.74 8.00
CA LEU A 166 -25.21 8.92 9.10
C LEU A 166 -26.34 8.19 9.82
N SER A 167 -26.00 7.12 10.55
CA SER A 167 -26.97 6.40 11.38
C SER A 167 -27.43 7.24 12.58
N GLU A 168 -28.54 6.82 13.18
CA GLU A 168 -29.03 7.39 14.43
C GLU A 168 -28.00 7.30 15.57
N GLU A 169 -27.29 6.18 15.65
CA GLU A 169 -26.23 5.95 16.64
C GLU A 169 -25.06 6.91 16.44
N GLU A 170 -24.66 7.16 15.19
CA GLU A 170 -23.60 8.12 14.86
C GLU A 170 -24.00 9.55 15.23
N TRP A 171 -25.21 9.98 14.88
CA TRP A 171 -25.69 11.32 15.25
C TRP A 171 -25.81 11.48 16.77
N THR A 172 -26.22 10.44 17.49
CA THR A 172 -26.25 10.42 18.96
C THR A 172 -24.86 10.58 19.51
N ARG A 173 -23.90 9.79 19.02
CA ARG A 173 -22.50 9.93 19.43
C ARG A 173 -21.96 11.34 19.17
N ILE A 174 -22.26 11.93 18.02
CA ILE A 174 -21.81 13.28 17.64
C ILE A 174 -22.44 14.35 18.56
N ALA A 175 -23.73 14.25 18.87
CA ALA A 175 -24.40 15.17 19.80
C ALA A 175 -23.78 15.16 21.20
N HIS A 176 -23.26 14.02 21.63
CA HIS A 176 -22.58 13.87 22.91
C HIS A 176 -21.05 14.06 22.83
N GLY A 177 -20.55 14.76 21.81
CA GLY A 177 -19.15 15.15 21.69
C GLY A 177 -18.23 14.12 21.04
N GLY A 178 -18.77 13.03 20.50
CA GLY A 178 -18.04 12.04 19.71
C GLY A 178 -17.97 12.38 18.21
N ILE A 179 -17.64 11.36 17.41
CA ILE A 179 -17.38 11.48 15.96
C ILE A 179 -18.03 10.34 15.17
N SER A 180 -18.17 10.53 13.86
CA SER A 180 -18.70 9.50 12.95
C SER A 180 -17.81 8.26 12.87
N ASN A 181 -18.35 7.13 12.40
CA ASN A 181 -17.57 5.90 12.22
C ASN A 181 -16.44 6.07 11.21
N GLU A 182 -16.69 6.84 10.13
CA GLU A 182 -15.69 7.17 9.11
C GLU A 182 -14.48 7.88 9.73
N GLU A 183 -14.72 8.86 10.60
CA GLU A 183 -13.63 9.57 11.25
C GLU A 183 -12.91 8.75 12.31
N GLN A 184 -13.62 7.89 13.04
CA GLN A 184 -12.95 6.94 13.94
C GLN A 184 -11.95 6.10 13.15
N CYS A 185 -12.37 5.58 11.98
CA CYS A 185 -11.50 4.81 11.10
C CYS A 185 -10.29 5.62 10.63
N LEU A 186 -10.49 6.88 10.18
CA LEU A 186 -9.39 7.75 9.72
C LEU A 186 -8.40 8.09 10.85
N LEU A 187 -8.89 8.33 12.07
CA LEU A 187 -8.03 8.57 13.23
C LEU A 187 -7.27 7.30 13.61
N GLU A 188 -7.93 6.14 13.64
CA GLU A 188 -7.30 4.85 13.92
C GLU A 188 -6.22 4.50 12.88
N GLU A 189 -6.48 4.73 11.60
CA GLU A 189 -5.52 4.55 10.50
C GLU A 189 -4.31 5.48 10.67
N LYS A 190 -4.55 6.78 10.87
CA LYS A 190 -3.48 7.75 11.11
C LYS A 190 -2.65 7.39 12.34
N THR A 191 -3.30 7.02 13.44
CA THR A 191 -2.57 6.65 14.67
C THR A 191 -1.78 5.36 14.50
N SER A 192 -2.25 4.42 13.68
CA SER A 192 -1.51 3.20 13.34
C SER A 192 -0.32 3.49 12.43
N GLN A 193 -0.47 4.42 11.50
CA GLN A 193 0.63 4.91 10.66
C GLN A 193 1.71 5.61 11.49
N ASP A 194 1.32 6.50 12.39
CA ASP A 194 2.24 7.22 13.30
C ASP A 194 3.00 6.23 14.21
N ASP A 195 2.32 5.20 14.71
CA ASP A 195 2.94 4.13 15.49
C ASP A 195 3.99 3.35 14.69
N LEU A 196 3.69 2.99 13.44
CA LEU A 196 4.65 2.30 12.57
C LEU A 196 5.88 3.17 12.31
N VAL A 197 5.69 4.47 12.03
CA VAL A 197 6.79 5.41 11.84
C VAL A 197 7.66 5.51 13.10
N ASN A 198 7.04 5.66 14.27
CA ASN A 198 7.76 5.71 15.55
C ASN A 198 8.53 4.42 15.82
N PHE A 199 7.91 3.27 15.56
CA PHE A 199 8.55 1.97 15.71
C PHE A 199 9.76 1.80 14.78
N VAL A 200 9.63 2.12 13.50
CA VAL A 200 10.72 2.03 12.51
C VAL A 200 11.85 3.00 12.86
N ASN A 201 11.53 4.21 13.33
CA ASN A 201 12.54 5.17 13.79
C ASN A 201 13.29 4.67 15.03
N ALA A 202 12.59 4.08 16.00
CA ALA A 202 13.21 3.50 17.19
C ALA A 202 14.11 2.29 16.85
N LEU A 203 13.68 1.45 15.90
CA LEU A 203 14.52 0.38 15.34
C LEU A 203 15.79 0.95 14.71
N ASN A 204 15.67 1.93 13.81
CA ASN A 204 16.82 2.54 13.12
C ASN A 204 17.81 3.21 14.08
N GLN A 205 17.31 3.82 15.16
CA GLN A 205 18.16 4.42 16.19
C GLN A 205 18.82 3.39 17.10
N GLY A 206 18.39 2.12 17.05
CA GLY A 206 18.87 1.07 17.94
C GLY A 206 18.39 1.22 19.39
N THR A 207 17.36 2.03 19.64
CA THR A 207 16.73 2.17 20.97
C THR A 207 15.70 1.07 21.22
N LEU A 208 15.14 0.52 20.14
CA LEU A 208 14.27 -0.65 20.15
C LEU A 208 14.95 -1.78 19.35
N ASN A 209 14.79 -3.02 19.82
CA ASN A 209 15.29 -4.21 19.14
C ASN A 209 14.15 -5.18 18.81
N LEU A 210 14.28 -5.85 17.66
CA LEU A 210 13.44 -6.99 17.33
C LEU A 210 13.71 -8.14 18.31
N THR A 211 12.66 -8.92 18.60
CA THR A 211 12.74 -10.07 19.50
C THR A 211 13.73 -11.13 18.96
N PRO A 212 14.66 -11.62 19.78
CA PRO A 212 15.57 -12.68 19.37
C PRO A 212 14.86 -13.97 18.97
N VAL A 213 15.36 -14.62 17.92
CA VAL A 213 14.90 -15.93 17.44
C VAL A 213 15.70 -17.02 18.16
N SER A 214 15.02 -17.89 18.91
CA SER A 214 15.70 -18.87 19.78
C SER A 214 16.45 -19.97 19.01
N ASN A 215 15.93 -20.41 17.86
CA ASN A 215 16.49 -21.54 17.08
C ASN A 215 16.68 -21.18 15.60
N PRO A 216 17.63 -20.29 15.26
CA PRO A 216 17.85 -19.92 13.87
C PRO A 216 18.60 -21.03 13.11
N PRO A 217 18.42 -21.14 11.78
CA PRO A 217 19.07 -22.16 10.94
C PRO A 217 20.55 -21.83 10.64
N VAL A 218 21.25 -21.23 11.60
CA VAL A 218 22.66 -20.82 11.51
C VAL A 218 23.38 -21.09 12.82
N ILE A 219 24.67 -21.42 12.73
CA ILE A 219 25.54 -21.51 13.91
C ILE A 219 25.91 -20.08 14.33
N LEU A 220 25.40 -19.68 15.50
CA LEU A 220 25.69 -18.39 16.12
C LEU A 220 27.07 -18.41 16.78
N LYS A 221 27.83 -17.32 16.60
CA LYS A 221 29.09 -17.07 17.30
C LYS A 221 28.81 -16.64 18.75
N LYS A 222 29.84 -16.58 19.58
CA LYS A 222 29.75 -16.05 20.96
C LYS A 222 29.10 -14.66 20.95
N ASN A 223 28.06 -14.45 21.77
CA ASN A 223 27.28 -13.21 21.88
C ASN A 223 26.65 -12.77 20.55
N GLU A 224 26.35 -13.71 19.65
CA GLU A 224 25.59 -13.45 18.44
C GLU A 224 24.14 -13.91 18.64
N GLU A 225 23.19 -13.05 18.28
CA GLU A 225 21.75 -13.32 18.40
C GLU A 225 21.09 -13.06 17.06
N ALA A 226 20.28 -14.00 16.60
CA ALA A 226 19.43 -13.82 15.41
C ALA A 226 18.18 -13.05 15.78
N CYS A 227 17.75 -12.10 14.95
CA CYS A 227 16.54 -11.31 15.17
C CYS A 227 15.57 -11.36 13.98
N VAL A 228 16.00 -11.86 12.82
CA VAL A 228 15.13 -12.12 11.67
C VAL A 228 15.55 -13.43 11.00
N VAL A 229 14.57 -14.26 10.63
CA VAL A 229 14.77 -15.48 9.84
C VAL A 229 13.63 -15.56 8.82
N PHE A 230 13.94 -15.37 7.55
CA PHE A 230 12.96 -15.39 6.45
C PHE A 230 13.34 -16.44 5.42
N SER A 231 12.43 -17.39 5.19
CA SER A 231 12.52 -18.37 4.11
C SER A 231 11.96 -17.81 2.80
N GLY A 232 12.29 -18.46 1.68
CA GLY A 232 11.76 -18.12 0.37
C GLY A 232 12.32 -16.84 -0.24
N ILE A 233 13.37 -16.27 0.34
CA ILE A 233 14.01 -15.03 -0.13
C ILE A 233 14.78 -15.31 -1.42
N THR A 234 14.63 -14.44 -2.41
CA THR A 234 15.36 -14.52 -3.68
C THR A 234 16.59 -13.62 -3.61
N LEU A 235 17.76 -14.20 -3.91
CA LEU A 235 19.00 -13.45 -4.10
C LEU A 235 19.15 -13.09 -5.58
N MET A 236 19.25 -11.79 -5.88
CA MET A 236 19.51 -11.30 -7.23
C MET A 236 20.81 -10.50 -7.30
N GLU A 237 21.48 -10.54 -8.46
CA GLU A 237 22.69 -9.76 -8.76
C GLU A 237 22.72 -9.30 -10.22
N PRO A 238 23.34 -8.14 -10.53
CA PRO A 238 23.62 -7.74 -11.91
C PRO A 238 24.54 -8.73 -12.63
N ARG A 239 24.09 -9.19 -13.81
CA ARG A 239 24.83 -10.10 -14.69
C ARG A 239 24.85 -9.55 -16.11
N ALA A 240 26.04 -9.52 -16.71
CA ALA A 240 26.20 -9.15 -18.11
C ALA A 240 25.54 -10.21 -19.01
N VAL A 241 24.63 -9.77 -19.86
CA VAL A 241 23.96 -10.61 -20.86
C VAL A 241 24.53 -10.25 -22.22
N ARG A 242 24.99 -11.26 -22.96
CA ARG A 242 25.54 -11.07 -24.30
C ARG A 242 24.48 -11.45 -25.32
N GLN A 243 24.02 -10.47 -26.09
CA GLN A 243 23.22 -10.73 -27.28
C GLN A 243 24.13 -10.67 -28.50
N THR A 244 24.31 -11.80 -29.19
CA THR A 244 25.06 -11.85 -30.45
C THR A 244 24.07 -11.78 -31.60
N ARG A 245 23.94 -10.62 -32.26
CA ARG A 245 23.22 -10.51 -33.52
C ARG A 245 24.20 -10.72 -34.67
N GLY A 246 24.07 -11.87 -35.33
CA GLY A 246 24.84 -12.20 -36.54
C GLY A 246 23.96 -12.05 -37.76
N GLY A 247 24.34 -11.16 -38.67
CA GLY A 247 23.80 -11.08 -40.03
C GLY A 247 24.81 -11.66 -41.01
N TYR A 248 24.36 -12.55 -41.90
CA TYR A 248 25.17 -12.97 -43.05
C TYR A 248 24.97 -11.98 -44.19
N ALA A 249 26.02 -11.27 -44.58
CA ALA A 249 26.05 -10.43 -45.78
C ALA A 249 27.19 -10.91 -46.68
N GLY A 250 26.85 -11.64 -47.74
CA GLY A 250 27.84 -12.09 -48.72
C GLY A 250 27.23 -12.82 -49.92
N PRO A 251 27.84 -12.70 -51.11
CA PRO A 251 27.41 -13.45 -52.28
C PRO A 251 27.52 -14.96 -52.04
N THR A 252 26.46 -15.68 -52.38
CA THR A 252 26.50 -17.14 -52.50
C THR A 252 26.84 -17.48 -53.95
N ILE A 253 28.05 -17.98 -54.18
CA ILE A 253 28.52 -18.35 -55.52
C ILE A 253 28.24 -19.84 -55.74
N ARG A 254 27.38 -20.15 -56.70
CA ARG A 254 27.09 -21.54 -57.10
C ARG A 254 28.18 -22.03 -58.05
N VAL A 255 28.88 -23.09 -57.67
CA VAL A 255 29.98 -23.68 -58.46
C VAL A 255 29.56 -24.93 -59.22
N ALA A 256 28.51 -25.62 -58.77
CA ALA A 256 27.88 -26.73 -59.48
C ALA A 256 26.42 -26.89 -59.04
N LYS A 257 25.67 -27.75 -59.74
CA LYS A 257 24.30 -28.10 -59.35
C LYS A 257 24.34 -28.83 -58.00
N GLY A 258 23.89 -28.16 -56.94
CA GLY A 258 23.93 -28.66 -55.56
C GLY A 258 25.14 -28.23 -54.73
N VAL A 259 26.12 -27.52 -55.30
CA VAL A 259 27.32 -27.07 -54.58
C VAL A 259 27.46 -25.54 -54.69
N SER A 260 27.45 -24.86 -53.55
CA SER A 260 27.59 -23.40 -53.45
C SER A 260 28.56 -23.00 -52.35
N PHE A 261 29.44 -22.05 -52.64
CA PHE A 261 30.32 -21.42 -51.64
C PHE A 261 29.69 -20.12 -51.15
N ARG A 262 29.64 -19.97 -49.83
CA ARG A 262 29.20 -18.76 -49.14
C ARG A 262 30.42 -17.88 -48.89
N MET A 263 30.61 -16.83 -49.69
CA MET A 263 31.68 -15.84 -49.47
C MET A 263 31.07 -14.61 -48.79
N GLY A 264 31.14 -14.54 -47.46
CA GLY A 264 30.66 -13.40 -46.68
C GLY A 264 31.36 -13.32 -45.33
N SER A 265 31.57 -12.11 -44.81
CA SER A 265 32.03 -11.91 -43.44
C SER A 265 30.84 -12.06 -42.49
N VAL A 266 31.03 -12.81 -41.41
CA VAL A 266 30.07 -12.80 -40.29
C VAL A 266 30.34 -11.54 -39.48
N ALA A 267 29.53 -10.51 -39.68
CA ALA A 267 29.52 -9.36 -38.77
C ALA A 267 28.64 -9.71 -37.58
N ALA A 268 29.25 -10.22 -36.51
CA ALA A 268 28.59 -10.43 -35.22
C ALA A 268 28.81 -9.17 -34.38
N ARG A 269 27.75 -8.39 -34.13
CA ARG A 269 27.79 -7.31 -33.15
C ARG A 269 27.28 -7.89 -31.83
N SER A 270 28.18 -8.04 -30.87
CA SER A 270 27.82 -8.42 -29.50
C SER A 270 27.63 -7.14 -28.70
N GLU A 271 26.44 -6.95 -28.15
CA GLU A 271 26.18 -5.90 -27.16
C GLU A 271 26.00 -6.57 -25.80
N SER A 272 26.72 -6.10 -24.80
CA SER A 272 26.60 -6.57 -23.42
C SER A 272 25.96 -5.48 -22.58
N HIS A 273 24.80 -5.77 -22.01
CA HIS A 273 24.16 -4.93 -21.00
C HIS A 273 24.00 -5.71 -19.70
N GLU A 274 23.91 -5.01 -18.58
CA GLU A 274 23.66 -5.63 -17.29
C GLU A 274 22.15 -5.86 -17.12
N GLU A 275 21.79 -7.08 -16.73
CA GLU A 275 20.45 -7.43 -16.30
C GLU A 275 20.49 -7.97 -14.87
N LEU A 276 19.49 -7.62 -14.07
CA LEU A 276 19.31 -8.22 -12.74
C LEU A 276 18.84 -9.67 -12.92
N ARG A 277 19.57 -10.63 -12.36
CA ARG A 277 19.22 -12.05 -12.48
C ARG A 277 19.03 -12.71 -11.13
N ASN A 278 18.04 -13.60 -11.05
CA ASN A 278 17.83 -14.49 -9.92
C ASN A 278 19.01 -15.48 -9.87
N ILE A 279 19.77 -15.39 -8.79
CA ILE A 279 20.94 -16.24 -8.58
C ILE A 279 20.54 -17.50 -7.81
N ASP A 280 19.73 -17.34 -6.78
CA ASP A 280 19.33 -18.42 -5.88
C ASP A 280 18.10 -18.03 -5.07
N GLN A 281 17.46 -19.03 -4.43
CA GLN A 281 16.40 -18.83 -3.46
C GLN A 281 16.74 -19.58 -2.18
N GLY A 282 16.45 -18.98 -1.02
CA GLY A 282 16.90 -19.53 0.26
C GLY A 282 16.39 -18.79 1.48
N THR A 283 17.12 -18.93 2.56
CA THR A 283 16.81 -18.33 3.86
C THR A 283 17.73 -17.13 4.13
N LEU A 284 17.15 -15.99 4.44
CA LEU A 284 17.85 -14.79 4.91
C LEU A 284 17.75 -14.72 6.44
N VAL A 285 18.88 -14.50 7.10
CA VAL A 285 18.99 -14.37 8.55
C VAL A 285 19.71 -13.07 8.90
N LEU A 286 19.05 -12.21 9.68
CA LEU A 286 19.70 -11.05 10.30
C LEU A 286 20.06 -11.40 11.74
N THR A 287 21.29 -11.07 12.11
CA THR A 287 21.78 -11.15 13.49
C THR A 287 22.27 -9.78 13.96
N ASN A 288 22.65 -9.67 15.23
CA ASN A 288 23.36 -8.49 15.74
C ASN A 288 24.80 -8.32 15.19
N LYS A 289 25.33 -9.25 14.38
CA LYS A 289 26.71 -9.17 13.83
C LYS A 289 26.80 -9.22 12.32
N ARG A 290 25.90 -9.95 11.66
CA ARG A 290 25.93 -10.21 10.22
C ARG A 290 24.55 -10.47 9.62
N LEU A 291 24.43 -10.17 8.34
CA LEU A 291 23.35 -10.59 7.46
C LEU A 291 23.82 -11.82 6.68
N ILE A 292 23.07 -12.91 6.76
CA ILE A 292 23.43 -14.22 6.21
C ILE A 292 22.34 -14.67 5.25
N PHE A 293 22.70 -15.07 4.05
CA PHE A 293 21.82 -15.75 3.11
C PHE A 293 22.32 -17.17 2.87
N ILE A 294 21.42 -18.14 2.99
CA ILE A 294 21.66 -19.57 2.75
C ILE A 294 20.71 -20.03 1.66
N GLY A 295 21.22 -20.15 0.44
CA GLY A 295 20.51 -20.77 -0.67
C GLY A 295 21.11 -22.11 -1.07
N SER A 296 20.50 -22.73 -2.08
CA SER A 296 20.90 -24.04 -2.60
C SER A 296 22.24 -24.03 -3.37
N LYS A 297 22.59 -22.89 -3.96
CA LYS A 297 23.74 -22.66 -4.86
C LYS A 297 24.71 -21.60 -4.34
N ARG A 298 24.24 -20.71 -3.45
CA ARG A 298 24.99 -19.57 -2.92
C ARG A 298 24.76 -19.40 -1.44
N THR A 299 25.85 -19.08 -0.76
CA THR A 299 25.85 -18.58 0.61
C THR A 299 26.48 -17.20 0.62
N THR A 300 25.80 -16.23 1.21
CA THR A 300 26.34 -14.89 1.42
C THR A 300 26.42 -14.65 2.93
N ASN A 301 27.54 -14.12 3.40
CA ASN A 301 27.74 -13.72 4.79
C ASN A 301 28.33 -12.31 4.80
N ILE A 302 27.56 -11.35 5.29
CA ILE A 302 27.89 -9.92 5.29
C ILE A 302 28.00 -9.48 6.75
N ASP A 303 29.23 -9.22 7.21
CA ASP A 303 29.43 -8.55 8.50
C ASP A 303 28.75 -7.17 8.46
N LEU A 304 27.95 -6.84 9.46
CA LEU A 304 27.15 -5.60 9.44
C LEU A 304 28.02 -4.35 9.34
N GLY A 305 29.18 -4.34 10.00
CA GLY A 305 30.14 -3.23 9.93
C GLY A 305 30.83 -3.04 8.58
N LYS A 306 30.66 -3.97 7.62
CA LYS A 306 31.20 -3.85 6.24
C LYS A 306 30.15 -3.40 5.23
N ILE A 307 28.92 -3.15 5.68
CA ILE A 307 27.86 -2.65 4.83
C ILE A 307 28.12 -1.16 4.58
N ILE A 308 28.22 -0.78 3.31
CA ILE A 308 28.45 0.59 2.87
C ILE A 308 27.11 1.31 2.70
N SER A 309 26.12 0.63 2.11
CA SER A 309 24.81 1.20 1.84
C SER A 309 23.74 0.12 1.81
N ILE A 310 22.55 0.47 2.31
CA ILE A 310 21.33 -0.33 2.18
C ILE A 310 20.24 0.55 1.56
N THR A 311 19.68 0.05 0.45
CA THR A 311 18.50 0.63 -0.18
C THR A 311 17.31 -0.27 0.12
N ALA A 312 16.22 0.33 0.58
CA ALA A 312 14.98 -0.35 0.90
C ALA A 312 14.01 -0.30 -0.29
N TYR A 313 13.35 -1.43 -0.54
CA TYR A 313 12.23 -1.56 -1.45
C TYR A 313 11.02 -2.09 -0.69
N LYS A 314 9.85 -2.10 -1.34
CA LYS A 314 8.64 -2.67 -0.72
C LYS A 314 8.85 -4.15 -0.36
N ASP A 315 9.40 -4.91 -1.30
CA ASP A 315 9.55 -6.36 -1.29
C ASP A 315 10.92 -6.84 -0.80
N GLY A 316 11.86 -5.93 -0.54
CA GLY A 316 13.25 -6.35 -0.32
C GLY A 316 14.23 -5.25 0.04
N ILE A 317 15.51 -5.62 0.06
CA ILE A 317 16.62 -4.69 0.23
C ILE A 317 17.70 -4.92 -0.82
N ALA A 318 18.42 -3.86 -1.18
CA ALA A 318 19.71 -3.96 -1.85
C ALA A 318 20.82 -3.62 -0.87
N SER A 319 21.84 -4.47 -0.81
CA SER A 319 23.02 -4.29 0.03
C SER A 319 24.28 -4.08 -0.82
N GLN A 320 25.01 -3.00 -0.51
CA GLN A 320 26.35 -2.74 -1.00
C GLN A 320 27.32 -2.86 0.15
N ARG A 321 28.44 -3.55 -0.06
CA ARG A 321 29.41 -3.88 0.99
C ARG A 321 30.85 -3.79 0.50
N GLU A 322 31.77 -3.67 1.44
CA GLU A 322 33.19 -3.71 1.15
C GLU A 322 33.60 -5.00 0.41
N ASN A 323 34.62 -4.87 -0.43
CA ASN A 323 35.22 -5.98 -1.18
C ASN A 323 34.23 -6.74 -2.10
N LYS A 324 33.10 -6.12 -2.47
CA LYS A 324 32.19 -6.62 -3.50
C LYS A 324 31.67 -5.48 -4.37
N GLN A 325 31.98 -5.53 -5.66
CA GLN A 325 31.55 -4.52 -6.62
C GLN A 325 30.05 -4.62 -6.96
N LYS A 326 29.49 -5.83 -6.98
CA LYS A 326 28.11 -6.08 -7.38
C LYS A 326 27.16 -5.95 -6.18
N THR A 327 26.13 -5.13 -6.34
CA THR A 327 25.03 -5.03 -5.38
C THR A 327 24.26 -6.34 -5.28
N GLU A 328 23.95 -6.75 -4.05
CA GLU A 328 23.16 -7.95 -3.75
C GLU A 328 21.74 -7.53 -3.38
N TYR A 329 20.75 -8.10 -4.04
CA TYR A 329 19.34 -7.82 -3.77
C TYR A 329 18.69 -9.03 -3.10
N PHE A 330 17.95 -8.79 -2.03
CA PHE A 330 17.21 -9.80 -1.28
C PHE A 330 15.73 -9.44 -1.32
N THR A 331 14.93 -10.17 -2.10
CA THR A 331 13.50 -9.88 -2.35
C THR A 331 12.59 -10.99 -1.84
N GLY A 332 11.30 -10.68 -1.67
CA GLY A 332 10.30 -11.55 -1.04
C GLY A 332 10.22 -11.42 0.49
N ILE A 333 10.76 -10.32 1.04
CA ILE A 333 10.75 -10.05 2.48
C ILE A 333 9.33 -9.68 2.95
N ASP A 334 8.52 -9.04 2.10
CA ASP A 334 7.15 -8.59 2.38
C ASP A 334 6.11 -9.72 2.45
N HIS A 335 6.50 -10.95 2.10
CA HIS A 335 5.70 -12.15 2.36
C HIS A 335 5.69 -12.55 3.84
N HIS A 336 6.56 -11.94 4.65
CA HIS A 336 6.64 -12.18 6.10
C HIS A 336 5.94 -11.05 6.85
N THR A 337 5.49 -11.32 8.07
CA THR A 337 4.81 -10.34 8.91
C THR A 337 5.65 -9.97 10.13
N LEU A 338 5.55 -8.72 10.55
CA LEU A 338 6.05 -8.24 11.82
C LEU A 338 4.90 -7.99 12.79
N ASN A 339 5.02 -8.56 13.98
CA ASN A 339 4.21 -8.21 15.12
C ASN A 339 5.02 -7.30 16.05
N PHE A 340 4.49 -6.13 16.39
CA PHE A 340 5.13 -5.23 17.34
C PHE A 340 4.11 -4.52 18.23
N THR A 341 4.56 -4.10 19.42
CA THR A 341 3.74 -3.34 20.36
C THR A 341 4.43 -2.01 20.63
N ILE A 342 3.69 -0.91 20.45
CA ILE A 342 4.14 0.45 20.79
C ILE A 342 2.97 1.20 21.42
N ASN A 343 3.25 2.03 22.44
CA ASN A 343 2.21 2.79 23.15
C ASN A 343 1.03 1.91 23.67
N GLY A 344 1.31 0.65 24.05
CA GLY A 344 0.31 -0.31 24.52
C GLY A 344 -0.59 -0.91 23.42
N ARG A 345 -0.38 -0.56 22.15
CA ARG A 345 -1.13 -1.08 20.99
C ARG A 345 -0.29 -2.07 20.21
N SER A 346 -0.89 -3.19 19.85
CA SER A 346 -0.24 -4.24 19.06
C SER A 346 -0.64 -4.13 17.60
N HIS A 347 0.34 -4.25 16.72
CA HIS A 347 0.22 -4.10 15.29
C HIS A 347 0.80 -5.32 14.59
N THR A 348 0.14 -5.74 13.50
CA THR A 348 0.63 -6.76 12.57
C THR A 348 0.73 -6.12 11.20
N VAL A 349 1.95 -6.03 10.67
CA VAL A 349 2.23 -5.39 9.37
C VAL A 349 3.10 -6.28 8.50
N PRO A 350 3.03 -6.17 7.15
CA PRO A 350 4.02 -6.79 6.28
C PRO A 350 5.43 -6.31 6.61
N PHE A 351 6.39 -7.21 6.60
CA PHE A 351 7.79 -6.88 6.84
C PHE A 351 8.38 -6.27 5.57
N THR A 352 8.51 -4.95 5.50
CA THR A 352 9.02 -4.29 4.30
C THR A 352 10.54 -4.11 4.34
N GLY A 353 11.14 -3.75 3.20
CA GLY A 353 12.54 -3.35 3.14
C GLY A 353 12.89 -2.16 4.04
N LEU A 354 11.94 -1.27 4.33
CA LEU A 354 12.15 -0.15 5.27
C LEU A 354 12.39 -0.67 6.70
N ILE A 355 11.61 -1.66 7.12
CA ILE A 355 11.77 -2.31 8.43
C ILE A 355 13.10 -3.07 8.47
N MET A 356 13.43 -3.81 7.40
CA MET A 356 14.71 -4.54 7.31
C MET A 356 15.90 -3.57 7.39
N LYS A 357 15.86 -2.50 6.62
CA LYS A 357 16.90 -1.46 6.61
C LYS A 357 17.06 -0.85 8.00
N ALA A 358 15.96 -0.44 8.65
CA ALA A 358 15.99 0.11 10.00
C ALA A 358 16.56 -0.89 11.01
N ALA A 359 16.17 -2.16 10.94
CA ALA A 359 16.71 -3.19 11.81
C ALA A 359 18.23 -3.37 11.62
N ILE A 360 18.72 -3.36 10.37
CA ILE A 360 20.16 -3.47 10.08
C ILE A 360 20.92 -2.24 10.57
N GLU A 361 20.47 -1.04 10.20
CA GLU A 361 21.11 0.23 10.59
C GLU A 361 21.13 0.39 12.12
N GLY A 362 20.04 0.02 12.80
CA GLY A 362 19.96 -0.02 14.26
C GLY A 362 20.99 -0.95 14.89
N LYS A 363 21.17 -2.16 14.33
CA LYS A 363 22.22 -3.08 14.78
C LYS A 363 23.61 -2.54 14.53
N ILE A 364 23.86 -1.90 13.37
CA ILE A 364 25.15 -1.28 13.07
C ILE A 364 25.49 -0.19 14.10
N ARG A 365 24.52 0.62 14.53
CA ARG A 365 24.74 1.66 15.56
C ARG A 365 25.06 1.12 16.95
N GLN A 366 24.74 -0.15 17.21
CA GLN A 366 25.00 -0.83 18.49
C GLN A 366 26.35 -1.58 18.50
N ILE A 367 27.05 -1.67 17.36
CA ILE A 367 28.41 -2.20 17.26
C ILE A 367 29.39 -1.13 17.73
#